data_AF-A0A7G2DTI1-F1
#
_entry.id   AF-A0A7G2DTI1-F1
#
_cell.length_a   1.000
_cell.length_b   1.000
_cell.length_c   1.000
_cell.angle_alpha   90.00
_cell.angle_beta   90.00
_cell.angle_gamma   90.00
#
_symmetry.space_group_name_H-M   'P 1'
#
loop_
_entity.id
_entity.type
_entity.pdbx_description
1 polymer ?
#
loop_
_entity_poly.entity_id
_entity_poly.type
_entity_poly.pdbx_seq_one_letter_code
_entity_poly.pdbx_strand_id
1 'polypeptide(L)'
;MESADSGRSDPVKGDDPGPSFVSSPPATPSRYESQKRRDWNTFLQYLKNHKPPLALSRCSGAHVIEFLKYLDQFGKTKVHVAACPYFGHQQPPSPCSCPLKQAWGSLDALIGRLRAAYEENGGRPDSNPFAARAVRIYLRES
;
A
#
# COMPACT_ATOMS: atom_id res chain seq x y z
N MET A 1 28.37 25.36 73.89
CA MET A 1 27.57 25.86 72.76
C MET A 1 28.02 25.06 71.56
N GLU A 2 27.34 23.93 71.35
CA GLU A 2 26.48 23.67 70.17
C GLU A 2 27.33 22.98 69.07
N SER A 3 26.94 21.92 68.38
CA SER A 3 25.77 21.04 68.40
C SER A 3 26.15 19.76 67.64
N ALA A 4 25.37 18.71 67.84
CA ALA A 4 25.52 17.37 67.28
C ALA A 4 25.35 17.32 65.74
N ASP A 5 26.11 16.45 65.06
CA ASP A 5 25.79 15.96 63.72
C ASP A 5 25.15 14.58 63.86
N SER A 6 23.87 14.48 63.48
CA SER A 6 23.08 13.24 63.45
C SER A 6 22.26 13.25 62.17
N GLY A 7 22.85 12.78 61.08
CA GLY A 7 22.17 12.54 59.81
C GLY A 7 21.49 11.16 59.79
N ARG A 8 20.16 11.17 59.75
CA ARG A 8 19.26 10.01 59.59
C ARG A 8 19.13 9.57 58.12
N SER A 9 18.93 8.26 57.98
CA SER A 9 18.34 7.35 56.98
C SER A 9 17.71 7.81 55.65
N ASP A 10 17.86 6.91 54.66
CA ASP A 10 16.83 6.26 53.79
C ASP A 10 17.00 6.32 52.24
N PRO A 11 16.52 5.28 51.50
CA PRO A 11 17.16 4.78 50.28
C PRO A 11 16.60 5.34 48.97
N VAL A 12 17.42 5.24 47.92
CA VAL A 12 17.09 5.61 46.54
C VAL A 12 15.98 4.70 45.98
N LYS A 13 14.86 5.30 45.59
CA LYS A 13 13.76 4.65 44.86
C LYS A 13 14.15 4.63 43.38
N GLY A 14 14.20 3.44 42.79
CA GLY A 14 14.41 3.25 41.37
C GLY A 14 13.17 3.63 40.57
N ASP A 15 13.35 4.48 39.57
CA ASP A 15 12.38 4.73 38.51
C ASP A 15 12.95 4.18 37.20
N ASP A 16 12.37 3.08 36.75
CA ASP A 16 12.53 2.46 35.43
C ASP A 16 11.71 3.24 34.39
N PRO A 17 12.29 3.64 33.25
CA PRO A 17 11.50 3.98 32.08
C PRO A 17 11.74 2.93 30.99
N GLY A 18 10.96 1.85 31.01
CA GLY A 18 10.77 1.01 29.82
C GLY A 18 10.07 1.79 28.70
N PRO A 19 10.62 1.86 27.47
CA PRO A 19 9.94 2.53 26.37
C PRO A 19 8.97 1.58 25.66
N SER A 20 7.69 1.81 25.93
CA SER A 20 6.66 2.08 24.91
C SER A 20 6.60 1.15 23.69
N PHE A 21 5.77 0.11 23.77
CA PHE A 21 5.15 -0.47 22.57
C PHE A 21 4.26 0.59 21.91
N VAL A 22 4.73 1.20 20.83
CA VAL A 22 3.91 2.05 19.95
C VAL A 22 2.86 1.20 19.26
N SER A 23 1.74 0.97 19.94
CA SER A 23 0.54 0.41 19.33
C SER A 23 -0.03 1.43 18.35
N SER A 24 0.11 1.19 17.05
CA SER A 24 -0.55 1.99 16.03
C SER A 24 -2.08 1.90 16.23
N PRO A 25 -2.83 3.02 16.24
CA PRO A 25 -4.26 2.97 16.45
C PRO A 25 -4.95 2.23 15.28
N PRO A 26 -6.04 1.48 15.52
CA PRO A 26 -6.82 0.88 14.46
C PRO A 26 -7.35 1.99 13.54
N ALA A 27 -7.03 1.90 12.24
CA ALA A 27 -7.48 2.89 11.27
C ALA A 27 -9.01 2.97 11.27
N THR A 28 -9.54 4.16 11.58
CA THR A 28 -10.97 4.41 11.62
C THR A 28 -11.60 4.20 10.22
N PRO A 29 -12.87 3.75 10.14
CA PRO A 29 -13.57 3.52 8.87
C PRO A 29 -13.49 4.73 7.91
N SER A 30 -13.46 5.95 8.44
CA SER A 30 -13.31 7.19 7.66
C SER A 30 -12.02 7.26 6.81
N ARG A 31 -10.88 6.76 7.32
CA ARG A 31 -9.62 6.74 6.55
C ARG A 31 -9.71 5.77 5.38
N TYR A 32 -10.24 4.58 5.63
CA TYR A 32 -10.46 3.56 4.61
C TYR A 32 -11.40 4.09 3.52
N GLU A 33 -12.53 4.69 3.91
CA GLU A 33 -13.51 5.27 3.00
C GLU A 33 -12.91 6.39 2.14
N SER A 34 -12.14 7.29 2.75
CA SER A 34 -11.44 8.36 2.03
C SER A 34 -10.45 7.81 1.02
N GLN A 35 -9.70 6.76 1.38
CA GLN A 35 -8.77 6.11 0.46
C GLN A 35 -9.50 5.42 -0.69
N LYS A 36 -10.54 4.65 -0.39
CA LYS A 36 -11.38 3.97 -1.38
C LYS A 36 -11.96 4.95 -2.39
N ARG A 37 -12.49 6.09 -1.92
CA ARG A 37 -13.01 7.16 -2.79
C ARG A 37 -11.94 7.74 -3.70
N ARG A 38 -10.73 8.01 -3.18
CA ARG A 38 -9.62 8.50 -4.00
C ARG A 38 -9.23 7.50 -5.09
N ASP A 39 -9.04 6.24 -4.70
CA ASP A 39 -8.65 5.18 -5.62
C ASP A 39 -9.71 4.98 -6.72
N TRP A 40 -10.99 5.00 -6.34
CA TRP A 40 -12.11 4.94 -7.27
C TRP A 40 -12.09 6.09 -8.27
N ASN A 41 -11.93 7.32 -7.80
CA ASN A 41 -11.85 8.50 -8.66
C ASN A 41 -10.64 8.44 -9.60
N THR A 42 -9.48 8.00 -9.10
CA THR A 42 -8.28 7.79 -9.93
C THR A 42 -8.55 6.76 -11.03
N PHE A 43 -9.20 5.65 -10.70
CA PHE A 43 -9.55 4.63 -11.70
C PHE A 43 -10.54 5.16 -12.75
N LEU A 44 -11.59 5.86 -12.32
CA LEU A 44 -12.54 6.48 -13.25
C LEU A 44 -11.86 7.52 -14.15
N GLN A 45 -10.90 8.28 -13.63
CA GLN A 45 -10.12 9.22 -14.43
C GLN A 45 -9.22 8.50 -15.44
N TYR A 46 -8.61 7.38 -15.05
CA TYR A 46 -7.84 6.53 -15.97
C TYR A 46 -8.72 6.04 -17.13
N LEU A 47 -9.93 5.53 -16.85
CA LEU A 47 -10.87 5.08 -17.89
C LEU A 47 -11.28 6.20 -18.85
N LYS A 48 -11.52 7.42 -18.34
CA LYS A 48 -11.84 8.60 -19.16
C LYS A 48 -10.70 9.02 -20.07
N ASN A 49 -9.46 8.89 -19.58
CA ASN A 49 -8.25 9.27 -20.32
C ASN A 49 -7.79 8.19 -21.31
N HIS A 50 -8.35 6.98 -21.23
CA HIS A 50 -8.08 5.91 -22.17
C HIS A 50 -8.45 6.34 -23.60
N LYS A 51 -7.72 5.85 -24.61
CA LYS A 51 -7.96 6.16 -26.03
C LYS A 51 -8.21 4.86 -26.81
N PRO A 52 -9.46 4.56 -27.20
CA PRO A 52 -10.69 5.36 -27.04
C PRO A 52 -11.21 5.39 -25.59
N PRO A 53 -12.01 6.39 -25.19
CA PRO A 53 -12.57 6.47 -23.84
C PRO A 53 -13.33 5.19 -23.47
N LEU A 54 -13.04 4.64 -22.28
CA LEU A 54 -13.61 3.38 -21.85
C LEU A 54 -14.71 3.63 -20.82
N ALA A 55 -15.93 3.17 -21.14
CA ALA A 55 -17.02 3.18 -20.16
C ALA A 55 -16.81 2.07 -19.12
N LEU A 56 -17.18 2.33 -17.87
CA LEU A 56 -17.08 1.34 -16.78
C LEU A 56 -17.84 0.03 -17.10
N SER A 57 -18.98 0.12 -17.78
CA SER A 57 -19.76 -1.05 -18.23
C SER A 57 -19.05 -1.95 -19.24
N ARG A 58 -18.04 -1.42 -19.94
CA ARG A 58 -17.19 -2.16 -20.89
C ARG A 58 -15.82 -2.49 -20.29
N CYS A 59 -15.59 -2.11 -19.04
CA CYS A 59 -14.36 -2.43 -18.34
C CYS A 59 -14.30 -3.94 -18.05
N SER A 60 -13.11 -4.50 -18.15
CA SER A 60 -12.86 -5.93 -17.94
C SER A 60 -11.58 -6.10 -17.14
N GLY A 61 -11.31 -7.32 -16.67
CA GLY A 61 -10.07 -7.61 -15.93
C GLY A 61 -8.79 -7.23 -16.69
N ALA A 62 -8.79 -7.23 -18.02
CA ALA A 62 -7.64 -6.79 -18.82
C ALA A 62 -7.33 -5.31 -18.61
N HIS A 63 -8.36 -4.45 -18.64
CA HIS A 63 -8.21 -3.01 -18.40
C HIS A 63 -7.80 -2.71 -16.96
N VAL A 64 -8.25 -3.53 -16.00
CA VAL A 64 -7.77 -3.44 -14.61
C VAL A 64 -6.28 -3.76 -14.53
N ILE A 65 -5.81 -4.82 -15.20
CA ILE A 65 -4.37 -5.15 -15.23
C ILE A 65 -3.57 -4.03 -15.90
N GLU A 66 -4.07 -3.45 -16.98
CA GLU A 66 -3.43 -2.31 -17.63
C GLU A 66 -3.32 -1.10 -16.69
N PHE A 67 -4.39 -0.81 -15.94
CA PHE A 67 -4.35 0.21 -14.89
C PHE A 67 -3.29 -0.07 -13.83
N LEU A 68 -3.15 -1.33 -13.38
CA LEU A 68 -2.12 -1.69 -12.40
C LEU A 68 -0.71 -1.49 -12.97
N LYS A 69 -0.47 -1.86 -14.23
CA LYS A 69 0.81 -1.60 -14.92
C LYS A 69 1.07 -0.11 -15.12
N TYR A 70 0.03 0.68 -15.36
CA TYR A 70 0.14 2.13 -15.41
C TYR A 70 0.61 2.72 -14.07
N LEU A 71 0.14 2.16 -12.94
CA LEU A 71 0.57 2.60 -11.60
C LEU A 71 2.04 2.31 -11.28
N ASP A 72 2.64 1.31 -11.93
CA ASP A 72 4.06 0.98 -11.77
C ASP A 72 4.98 2.13 -12.22
N GLN A 73 4.53 3.01 -13.11
CA GLN A 73 5.26 4.22 -13.52
C GLN A 73 5.53 5.19 -12.37
N PHE A 74 4.68 5.14 -11.34
CA PHE A 74 4.79 5.93 -10.11
C PHE A 74 5.34 5.08 -8.94
N GLY A 75 5.81 3.86 -9.25
CA GLY A 75 6.41 2.93 -8.31
C GLY A 75 7.70 3.48 -7.71
N LYS A 76 8.00 3.03 -6.48
CA LYS A 76 9.25 3.37 -5.78
C LYS A 76 10.18 2.17 -5.64
N THR A 77 9.68 0.96 -5.89
CA THR A 77 10.44 -0.27 -5.72
C THR A 77 11.09 -0.67 -7.04
N LYS A 78 12.42 -0.80 -7.06
CA LYS A 78 13.16 -1.32 -8.20
C LYS A 78 13.03 -2.85 -8.24
N VAL A 79 12.56 -3.41 -9.36
CA VAL A 79 12.43 -4.86 -9.52
C VAL A 79 13.42 -5.34 -10.57
N HIS A 80 14.49 -6.00 -10.11
CA HIS A 80 15.53 -6.50 -11.00
C HIS A 80 15.06 -7.70 -11.80
N VAL A 81 15.25 -7.67 -13.11
CA VAL A 81 15.05 -8.85 -13.98
C VAL A 81 16.22 -9.82 -13.81
N ALA A 82 16.01 -11.12 -14.06
CA ALA A 82 17.06 -12.14 -13.88
C ALA A 82 18.33 -11.86 -14.71
N ALA A 83 18.19 -11.21 -15.87
CA ALA A 83 19.32 -10.81 -16.72
C ALA A 83 20.04 -9.53 -16.24
N CYS A 84 19.57 -8.88 -15.16
CA CYS A 84 20.18 -7.67 -14.64
C CYS A 84 21.52 -8.01 -13.96
N PRO A 85 22.63 -7.33 -14.29
CA PRO A 85 23.92 -7.53 -13.62
C PRO A 85 23.88 -7.33 -12.11
N TYR A 86 22.91 -6.56 -11.61
CA TYR A 86 22.71 -6.31 -10.18
C TYR A 86 21.62 -7.19 -9.53
N PHE A 87 21.12 -8.22 -10.20
CA PHE A 87 20.12 -9.11 -9.60
C PHE A 87 20.67 -9.74 -8.30
N GLY A 88 19.95 -9.59 -7.19
CA GLY A 88 20.36 -10.07 -5.86
C GLY A 88 21.26 -9.13 -5.06
N HIS A 89 21.69 -7.98 -5.60
CA HIS A 89 22.52 -7.01 -4.88
C HIS A 89 21.67 -5.98 -4.12
N GLN A 90 21.87 -5.86 -2.81
CA GLN A 90 21.11 -4.90 -1.97
C GLN A 90 21.52 -3.43 -2.18
N GLN A 91 22.81 -3.20 -2.48
CA GLN A 91 23.36 -1.87 -2.78
C GLN A 91 24.12 -1.94 -4.10
N PRO A 92 23.44 -1.74 -5.24
CA PRO A 92 24.10 -1.80 -6.54
C PRO A 92 25.09 -0.63 -6.71
N PRO A 93 26.29 -0.88 -7.25
CA PRO A 93 27.32 0.16 -7.42
C PRO A 93 26.98 1.21 -8.48
N SER A 94 26.00 0.93 -9.34
CA SER A 94 25.50 1.87 -10.35
C SER A 94 24.02 1.57 -10.69
N PRO A 95 23.27 2.56 -11.23
CA PRO A 95 21.86 2.37 -11.58
C PRO A 95 21.68 1.38 -12.73
N CYS A 96 20.51 0.73 -12.79
CA CYS A 96 20.08 -0.10 -13.93
C CYS A 96 18.76 0.35 -14.54
N SER A 97 18.50 -0.15 -15.75
CA SER A 97 17.27 0.04 -16.51
C SER A 97 16.11 -0.83 -16.04
N CYS A 98 16.24 -1.57 -14.94
CA CYS A 98 15.15 -2.38 -14.40
C CYS A 98 13.93 -1.51 -14.06
N PRO A 99 12.70 -2.01 -14.27
CA PRO A 99 11.49 -1.24 -14.04
C PRO A 99 11.31 -0.92 -12.55
N LEU A 100 10.65 0.20 -12.29
CA LEU A 100 10.03 0.48 -11.00
C LEU A 100 8.65 -0.18 -10.98
N LYS A 101 8.24 -0.69 -9.83
CA LYS A 101 6.90 -1.24 -9.59
C LYS A 101 6.32 -0.73 -8.28
N GLN A 102 5.00 -0.75 -8.18
CA GLN A 102 4.31 -0.65 -6.90
C GLN A 102 4.58 -1.91 -6.07
N ALA A 103 4.60 -1.75 -4.75
CA ALA A 103 4.69 -2.89 -3.85
C ALA A 103 3.41 -3.75 -3.95
N TRP A 104 3.59 -5.08 -3.98
CA TRP A 104 2.50 -6.03 -4.14
C TRP A 104 1.35 -5.83 -3.15
N GLY A 105 1.66 -5.67 -1.85
CA GLY A 105 0.66 -5.44 -0.81
C GLY A 105 -0.14 -4.14 -1.01
N SER A 106 0.45 -3.13 -1.64
CA SER A 106 -0.26 -1.88 -1.97
C SER A 106 -1.26 -2.10 -3.11
N LEU A 107 -0.90 -2.90 -4.12
CA LEU A 107 -1.78 -3.22 -5.25
C LEU A 107 -2.93 -4.15 -4.83
N ASP A 108 -2.67 -5.15 -3.98
CA ASP A 108 -3.71 -6.04 -3.46
C ASP A 108 -4.74 -5.27 -2.63
N ALA A 109 -4.27 -4.41 -1.71
CA ALA A 109 -5.14 -3.55 -0.92
C ALA A 109 -5.94 -2.54 -1.78
N LEU A 110 -5.34 -2.01 -2.85
CA LEU A 110 -6.02 -1.16 -3.83
C LEU A 110 -7.14 -1.92 -4.54
N ILE A 111 -6.88 -3.13 -5.02
CA ILE A 111 -7.88 -3.96 -5.70
C ILE A 111 -9.03 -4.32 -4.76
N GLY A 112 -8.75 -4.62 -3.48
CA GLY A 112 -9.78 -4.82 -2.47
C GLY A 112 -10.71 -3.61 -2.32
N ARG A 113 -10.15 -2.41 -2.23
CA ARG A 113 -10.93 -1.16 -2.16
C ARG A 113 -11.74 -0.90 -3.43
N LEU A 114 -11.17 -1.14 -4.60
CA LEU A 114 -11.89 -0.96 -5.87
C LEU A 114 -13.03 -1.95 -6.07
N ARG A 115 -12.90 -3.20 -5.58
CA ARG A 115 -14.02 -4.16 -5.55
C ARG A 115 -15.20 -3.62 -4.74
N ALA A 116 -14.93 -3.17 -3.51
CA ALA A 116 -15.95 -2.59 -2.64
C ALA A 116 -16.57 -1.32 -3.24
N ALA A 117 -15.74 -0.43 -3.81
CA ALA A 117 -16.22 0.77 -4.47
C ALA A 117 -17.16 0.46 -5.65
N TYR A 118 -16.84 -0.56 -6.45
CA TYR A 118 -17.66 -0.96 -7.59
C TYR A 118 -19.07 -1.39 -7.14
N GLU A 119 -19.16 -2.19 -6.08
CA GLU A 119 -20.43 -2.69 -5.53
C GLU A 119 -21.28 -1.55 -4.94
N GLU A 120 -20.65 -0.64 -4.21
CA GLU A 120 -21.32 0.55 -3.66
C GLU A 120 -21.82 1.53 -4.73
N ASN A 121 -21.24 1.49 -5.93
CA ASN A 121 -21.68 2.29 -7.08
C ASN A 121 -22.68 1.52 -7.97
N GLY A 122 -23.34 0.49 -7.43
CA GLY A 122 -24.39 -0.28 -8.11
C GLY A 122 -23.88 -1.39 -9.04
N GLY A 123 -22.58 -1.65 -9.03
CA GLY A 123 -21.98 -2.76 -9.75
C GLY A 123 -22.33 -4.10 -9.11
N ARG A 124 -22.55 -5.13 -9.93
CA ARG A 124 -22.88 -6.46 -9.41
C ARG A 124 -21.60 -7.27 -9.11
N PRO A 125 -21.53 -8.04 -8.02
CA PRO A 125 -20.34 -8.83 -7.68
C PRO A 125 -19.93 -9.84 -8.77
N ASP A 126 -20.90 -10.42 -9.48
CA ASP A 126 -20.71 -11.40 -10.56
C ASP A 126 -20.06 -10.80 -11.81
N SER A 127 -20.30 -9.51 -12.08
CA SER A 127 -19.71 -8.77 -13.21
C SER A 127 -18.50 -7.91 -12.82
N ASN A 128 -18.02 -8.02 -11.59
CA ASN A 128 -17.01 -7.12 -11.04
C ASN A 128 -15.64 -7.31 -11.75
N PRO A 129 -15.14 -6.31 -12.51
CA PRO A 129 -13.90 -6.45 -13.28
C PRO A 129 -12.66 -6.60 -12.38
N PHE A 130 -12.71 -6.09 -11.15
CA PHE A 130 -11.62 -6.21 -10.18
C PHE A 130 -11.58 -7.61 -9.55
N ALA A 131 -12.68 -8.37 -9.59
CA ALA A 131 -12.76 -9.77 -9.14
C ALA A 131 -12.37 -10.79 -10.23
N ALA A 132 -12.12 -10.32 -11.46
CA ALA A 132 -11.80 -11.18 -12.59
C ALA A 132 -10.62 -12.12 -12.32
N ARG A 133 -10.70 -13.35 -12.82
CA ARG A 133 -9.66 -14.38 -12.65
C ARG A 133 -8.29 -13.89 -13.11
N ALA A 134 -8.23 -13.17 -14.23
CA ALA A 134 -6.99 -12.61 -14.75
C ALA A 134 -6.30 -11.66 -13.75
N VAL A 135 -7.06 -10.81 -13.05
CA VAL A 135 -6.51 -9.87 -12.04
C VAL A 135 -5.91 -10.64 -10.87
N ARG A 136 -6.57 -11.71 -10.40
CA ARG A 136 -6.05 -12.57 -9.32
C ARG A 136 -4.75 -13.27 -9.71
N ILE A 137 -4.66 -13.75 -10.95
CA ILE A 137 -3.43 -14.37 -11.47
C ILE A 137 -2.33 -13.32 -11.57
N TYR A 138 -2.63 -12.16 -12.16
CA TYR A 138 -1.67 -11.07 -12.28
C TYR A 138 -1.07 -10.70 -10.92
N LEU A 139 -1.90 -10.48 -9.90
CA LEU A 139 -1.39 -10.17 -8.57
C LEU A 139 -0.48 -11.30 -8.07
N ARG A 140 -0.88 -12.57 -8.14
CA ARG A 140 -0.05 -13.69 -7.66
C ARG A 140 1.33 -13.78 -8.33
N GLU A 141 1.41 -13.46 -9.61
CA GLU A 141 2.61 -13.62 -10.43
C GLU A 141 3.48 -12.36 -10.53
N SER A 142 3.06 -11.23 -9.93
CA SER A 142 3.68 -9.90 -10.10
C SER A 142 4.88 -9.61 -9.21
#